data_AF-A0A381XIQ4-F1
#
_entry.id   AF-A0A381XIQ4-F1
#
_cell.length_a   1.000
_cell.length_b   1.000
_cell.length_c   1.000
_cell.angle_alpha   90.00
_cell.angle_beta   90.00
_cell.angle_gamma   90.00
#
_symmetry.space_group_name_H-M   'P 1'
#
loop_
_entity.id
_entity.type
_entity.pdbx_description
1 polymer ?
#
loop_
_entity_poly.entity_id
_entity_poly.type
_entity_poly.pdbx_seq_one_letter_code
_entity_poly.pdbx_strand_id
1 'polypeptide(L)'
;MTAGERCLMVITKNKSSVVLECPDLSLLNNWQSKVEANGAVCKRITIEEFYPTYRGHRYFDLRNPVTRETFSTDEIMEILNAPLEDHGEAEDLFGGNIFH
;
A
#
# COMPACT_ATOMS: atom_id res chain seq x y z
N MET A 1 -13.30 19.88 -4.61
CA MET A 1 -12.82 18.49 -4.62
C MET A 1 -13.40 17.84 -5.86
N THR A 2 -12.55 17.59 -6.85
CA THR A 2 -12.91 16.89 -8.09
C THR A 2 -13.27 15.45 -7.72
N ALA A 3 -14.51 15.05 -8.04
CA ALA A 3 -14.95 13.67 -7.89
C ALA A 3 -14.07 12.77 -8.77
N GLY A 4 -13.04 12.15 -8.19
CA GLY A 4 -12.10 11.31 -8.94
C GLY A 4 -10.67 11.24 -8.41
N GLU A 5 -10.26 12.13 -7.50
CA GLU A 5 -8.92 12.04 -6.90
C GLU A 5 -8.85 10.85 -5.93
N ARG A 6 -8.11 9.81 -6.33
CA ARG A 6 -7.82 8.65 -5.48
C ARG A 6 -6.86 9.06 -4.37
N CYS A 7 -7.20 8.74 -3.13
CA CYS A 7 -6.35 9.00 -1.98
C CYS A 7 -5.40 7.81 -1.77
N LEU A 8 -4.32 7.77 -2.55
CA LEU A 8 -3.33 6.67 -2.52
C LEU A 8 -2.06 7.08 -1.75
N MET A 9 -1.54 6.15 -0.95
CA MET A 9 -0.29 6.32 -0.21
C MET A 9 0.47 5.01 -0.11
N VAL A 10 1.79 5.10 -0.29
CA VAL A 10 2.74 4.03 -0.01
C VAL A 10 3.26 4.24 1.41
N ILE A 11 3.25 3.17 2.21
CA ILE A 11 3.82 3.13 3.55
C ILE A 11 4.98 2.14 3.52
N THR A 12 6.17 2.62 3.87
CA THR A 12 7.41 1.83 3.84
C THR A 12 8.02 1.77 5.23
N LYS A 13 8.40 0.57 5.67
CA LYS A 13 9.20 0.36 6.89
C LYS A 13 10.01 -0.93 6.75
N ASN A 14 11.24 -0.93 7.27
CA ASN A 14 12.12 -2.11 7.29
C ASN A 14 12.28 -2.81 5.92
N LYS A 15 12.36 -2.02 4.83
CA LYS A 15 12.42 -2.48 3.43
C LYS A 15 11.15 -3.15 2.89
N SER A 16 10.11 -3.29 3.70
CA SER A 16 8.78 -3.70 3.27
C SER A 16 7.94 -2.48 2.91
N SER A 17 7.03 -2.61 1.95
CA SER A 17 6.12 -1.54 1.54
C SER A 17 4.72 -2.07 1.26
N VAL A 18 3.72 -1.27 1.62
CA VAL A 18 2.31 -1.51 1.29
C VAL A 18 1.72 -0.29 0.60
N VAL A 19 0.66 -0.49 -0.18
CA VAL A 19 -0.15 0.58 -0.77
C VAL A 19 -1.50 0.63 -0.06
N LEU A 20 -1.89 1.84 0.34
CA LEU A 20 -3.16 2.13 0.99
C LEU A 20 -4.00 3.03 0.08
N GLU A 21 -5.26 2.68 -0.16
CA GLU A 21 -6.24 3.57 -0.79
C GLU A 21 -7.34 3.96 0.22
N CYS A 22 -7.47 5.25 0.50
CA CYS A 22 -8.46 5.80 1.43
C CYS A 22 -9.69 6.38 0.67
N PRO A 23 -10.86 6.46 1.32
CA PRO A 23 -12.04 7.13 0.76
C PRO A 23 -11.88 8.66 0.69
N ASP A 24 -11.04 9.24 1.53
CA ASP A 24 -10.81 10.68 1.59
C ASP A 24 -9.44 11.03 2.19
N LEU A 25 -9.05 12.29 2.02
CA LEU A 25 -7.78 12.84 2.52
C LEU A 25 -7.72 12.93 4.05
N SER A 26 -8.86 13.04 4.74
CA SER A 26 -8.87 13.13 6.20
C SER A 26 -8.41 11.80 6.81
N LEU A 27 -8.94 10.68 6.31
CA LEU A 27 -8.50 9.35 6.73
C LEU A 27 -7.05 9.10 6.32
N LEU A 28 -6.66 9.48 5.09
CA LEU A 28 -5.28 9.36 4.62
C LEU A 28 -4.28 10.09 5.54
N ASN A 29 -4.59 11.34 5.91
CA ASN A 29 -3.78 12.15 6.81
C ASN A 29 -3.68 11.53 8.21
N ASN A 30 -4.80 11.01 8.73
CA ASN A 30 -4.82 10.33 10.03
C ASN A 30 -3.91 9.09 10.04
N TRP A 31 -4.01 8.28 8.98
CA TRP A 31 -3.15 7.12 8.78
C TRP A 31 -1.67 7.53 8.69
N GLN A 32 -1.35 8.52 7.87
CA GLN A 32 0.00 9.04 7.70
C GLN A 32 0.63 9.42 9.05
N SER A 33 -0.04 10.27 9.83
CA SER A 33 0.48 10.71 11.13
C SER A 33 0.74 9.56 12.10
N LYS A 34 -0.14 8.54 12.13
CA LYS A 34 -0.02 7.40 13.04
C LYS A 34 1.14 6.48 12.67
N VAL A 35 1.30 6.15 11.39
CA VAL A 35 2.37 5.24 10.96
C VAL A 35 3.74 5.93 10.95
N GLU A 36 3.80 7.23 10.64
CA GLU A 36 5.02 8.04 10.75
C GLU A 36 5.49 8.15 12.21
N ALA A 37 4.57 8.33 13.17
CA ALA A 37 4.90 8.31 14.59
C ALA A 37 5.51 6.97 15.04
N ASN A 38 5.24 5.89 14.30
CA ASN A 38 5.80 4.56 14.52
C ASN A 38 7.00 4.26 13.61
N GLY A 39 7.62 5.28 13.00
CA GLY A 39 8.86 5.17 12.23
C GLY A 39 8.70 4.63 10.81
N ALA A 40 7.48 4.61 10.26
CA ALA A 40 7.28 4.37 8.83
C ALA A 40 7.51 5.65 8.02
N VAL A 41 7.84 5.49 6.73
CA VAL A 41 7.91 6.57 5.75
C VAL A 41 6.68 6.50 4.86
N CYS A 42 5.98 7.62 4.70
CA CYS A 42 4.82 7.72 3.83
C CYS A 42 5.11 8.52 2.56
N LYS A 43 4.63 8.04 1.42
CA LYS A 43 4.62 8.79 0.16
C LYS A 43 3.22 8.74 -0.44
N ARG A 44 2.57 9.90 -0.61
CA ARG A 44 1.35 9.97 -1.43
C ARG A 44 1.72 9.77 -2.88
N ILE A 45 0.91 8.99 -3.58
CA ILE A 45 1.15 8.67 -4.99
C ILE A 45 -0.10 8.92 -5.81
N THR A 46 0.08 9.18 -7.11
CA THR A 46 -1.05 9.18 -8.04
C THR A 46 -1.33 7.77 -8.57
N ILE A 47 -2.45 7.62 -9.28
CA ILE A 47 -2.78 6.36 -9.94
C ILE A 47 -1.80 6.05 -11.09
N GLU A 48 -1.26 7.09 -11.74
CA GLU A 48 -0.23 6.99 -12.78
C GLU A 48 1.10 6.50 -12.22
N GLU A 49 1.45 6.85 -10.97
CA GLU A 49 2.64 6.32 -10.29
C GLU A 49 2.43 4.88 -9.81
N PHE A 50 1.20 4.52 -9.42
CA PHE A 50 0.86 3.20 -8.90
C PHE A 50 1.13 2.08 -9.91
N TYR A 51 0.59 2.19 -11.13
CA TYR A 51 0.66 1.12 -12.13
C TYR A 51 2.08 0.67 -12.51
N PRO A 52 3.04 1.58 -12.81
CA PRO A 52 4.39 1.17 -13.19
C PRO A 52 5.28 0.82 -11.98
N THR A 53 5.06 1.42 -10.81
CA THR A 53 6.03 1.36 -9.69
C THR A 53 5.59 0.44 -8.57
N TYR A 54 4.29 0.45 -8.24
CA TYR A 54 3.77 -0.17 -7.02
C TYR A 54 2.81 -1.33 -7.30
N ARG A 55 2.51 -1.62 -8.57
CA ARG A 55 1.74 -2.80 -8.96
C ARG A 55 2.45 -4.07 -8.48
N GLY A 56 1.73 -4.91 -7.73
CA GLY A 56 2.27 -6.12 -7.09
C GLY A 56 2.65 -5.94 -5.61
N HIS A 57 2.68 -4.71 -5.10
CA HIS A 57 2.78 -4.49 -3.65
C HIS A 57 1.49 -4.91 -2.95
N ARG A 58 1.61 -5.31 -1.68
CA ARG A 58 0.45 -5.56 -0.80
C ARG A 58 -0.42 -4.32 -0.77
N TYR A 59 -1.71 -4.48 -1.11
CA TYR A 59 -2.63 -3.38 -1.35
C TYR A 59 -3.84 -3.49 -0.41
N PHE A 60 -4.18 -2.38 0.26
CA PHE A 60 -5.28 -2.29 1.21
C PHE A 60 -6.29 -1.24 0.76
N ASP A 61 -7.51 -1.68 0.45
CA ASP A 61 -8.61 -0.82 0.02
C ASP A 61 -9.46 -0.37 1.21
N LEU A 62 -9.13 0.75 1.85
CA LEU A 62 -9.93 1.30 2.96
C LEU A 62 -11.19 2.05 2.50
N ARG A 63 -11.42 2.16 1.18
CA ARG A 63 -12.73 2.61 0.66
C ARG A 63 -13.78 1.54 0.93
N ASN A 64 -13.37 0.27 1.00
CA ASN A 64 -14.23 -0.81 1.45
C ASN A 64 -14.38 -0.76 2.99
N PRO A 65 -15.60 -0.57 3.52
CA PRO A 65 -15.82 -0.50 4.97
C PRO A 65 -15.38 -1.78 5.69
N VAL A 66 -15.50 -2.96 5.06
CA VAL A 66 -15.07 -4.23 5.66
C VAL A 66 -13.56 -4.21 5.91
N THR A 67 -12.77 -3.80 4.92
CA THR A 67 -11.31 -3.69 5.05
C THR A 67 -10.92 -2.64 6.08
N ARG A 68 -11.65 -1.52 6.15
CA ARG A 68 -11.42 -0.45 7.12
C ARG A 68 -11.73 -0.85 8.58
N GLU A 69 -12.69 -1.73 8.79
CA GLU A 69 -12.99 -2.31 10.11
C GLU A 69 -12.03 -3.44 10.48
N THR A 70 -11.51 -4.16 9.47
CA THR A 70 -10.60 -5.28 9.66
C THR A 70 -9.17 -4.84 9.94
N PHE A 71 -8.68 -3.77 9.28
CA PHE A 71 -7.27 -3.38 9.34
C PHE A 71 -7.08 -2.04 10.05
N SER A 72 -6.28 -2.09 11.10
CA SER A 72 -5.80 -0.97 11.89
C SER A 72 -4.38 -0.56 11.48
N THR A 73 -3.93 0.60 11.96
CA THR A 73 -2.54 1.03 11.75
C THR A 73 -1.55 0.05 12.36
N ASP A 74 -1.88 -0.55 13.50
CA ASP A 74 -0.97 -1.45 14.22
C ASP A 74 -0.75 -2.75 13.43
N GLU A 75 -1.83 -3.33 12.87
CA GLU A 75 -1.74 -4.51 12.00
C GLU A 75 -0.93 -4.25 10.74
N ILE A 76 -1.11 -3.09 10.09
CA ILE A 76 -0.28 -2.72 8.94
C ILE A 76 1.20 -2.60 9.32
N MET A 77 1.48 -2.07 10.51
CA MET A 77 2.86 -1.97 11.01
C MET A 77 3.44 -3.35 11.32
N GLU A 78 2.66 -4.28 11.88
CA GLU A 78 3.07 -5.68 12.07
C GLU A 78 3.40 -6.35 10.73
N ILE A 79 2.54 -6.17 9.72
CA ILE A 79 2.74 -6.68 8.35
C ILE A 79 4.03 -6.14 7.71
N LEU A 80 4.36 -4.87 7.98
CA LEU A 80 5.60 -4.23 7.51
C LEU A 80 6.84 -4.68 8.28
N ASN A 81 6.70 -5.07 9.55
CA ASN A 81 7.80 -5.56 10.38
C ASN A 81 8.06 -7.05 10.20
N ALA A 82 7.06 -7.81 9.75
CA ALA A 82 7.21 -9.21 9.43
C ALA A 82 8.31 -9.35 8.35
N PRO A 83 9.26 -10.28 8.53
CA PRO A 83 10.20 -10.59 7.46
C PRO A 83 9.39 -10.92 6.20
N LEU A 84 9.84 -10.42 5.06
CA LEU A 84 9.37 -10.95 3.79
C LEU A 84 9.69 -12.45 3.86
N GLU A 85 8.66 -13.31 3.96
CA GLU A 85 8.89 -14.74 3.82
C GLU A 85 9.62 -14.90 2.49
N ASP A 86 10.84 -15.40 2.58
CA ASP A 86 11.73 -15.64 1.46
C ASP A 86 11.12 -16.82 0.68
N HIS A 87 10.04 -16.55 -0.04
CA HIS A 87 9.68 -17.37 -1.18
C HIS A 87 10.76 -17.11 -2.21
N GLY A 88 11.87 -17.84 -2.03
CA GLY A 88 12.96 -17.90 -2.99
C GLY A 88 12.40 -18.11 -4.39
N GLU A 89 13.01 -17.40 -5.33
CA GLU A 89 12.89 -17.66 -6.77
C GLU A 89 11.49 -17.44 -7.37
N ALA A 90 11.15 -16.17 -7.58
CA ALA A 90 10.29 -15.79 -8.69
C ALA A 90 11.08 -14.95 -9.72
N GLU A 91 12.32 -15.36 -10.01
CA GLU A 91 13.08 -14.86 -11.17
C GLU A 91 12.63 -15.50 -12.51
N ASP A 92 11.45 -16.15 -12.57
CA ASP A 92 10.92 -16.77 -13.79
C ASP A 92 9.45 -16.43 -14.12
N LEU A 93 8.86 -15.39 -13.51
CA LEU A 93 7.46 -14.99 -13.79
C LEU A 93 7.31 -13.78 -14.73
N PHE A 94 8.41 -13.29 -15.31
CA PHE A 94 8.38 -12.40 -16.49
C PHE A 94 8.91 -13.12 -17.73
N GLY A 95 8.34 -14.29 -18.04
CA GLY A 95 8.71 -15.11 -19.20
C GLY A 95 7.49 -15.64 -19.94
N GLY A 96 6.62 -14.77 -20.44
CA GLY A 96 5.47 -15.23 -21.21
C GLY A 96 4.58 -14.10 -21.68
N ASN A 97 4.88 -13.59 -22.87
CA ASN A 97 3.95 -12.84 -23.71
C ASN A 97 2.59 -13.55 -23.74
N ILE A 98 1.52 -12.90 -23.28
CA ILE A 98 0.15 -13.34 -23.58
C ILE A 98 -0.58 -12.22 -24.29
N PHE A 99 -0.16 -11.95 -25.52
CA PHE A 99 -1.04 -11.46 -26.58
C PHE A 99 -0.60 -12.11 -27.91
N HIS A 100 -1.55 -12.85 -28.48
CA HIS A 100 -1.60 -13.55 -29.77
C HIS A 100 -0.78 -14.83 -29.93
#